data_AF-A0A353Y8G3-F1
#
_entry.id   AF-A0A353Y8G3-F1
#
_cell.length_a   1.000
_cell.length_b   1.000
_cell.length_c   1.000
_cell.angle_alpha   90.00
_cell.angle_beta   90.00
_cell.angle_gamma   90.00
#
_symmetry.space_group_name_H-M   'P 1'
#
loop_
_entity.id
_entity.type
_entity.pdbx_description
1 polymer ?
#
loop_
_entity_poly.entity_id
_entity_poly.type
_entity_poly.pdbx_seq_one_letter_code
_entity_poly.pdbx_strand_id
1 'polypeptide(L)'
;MSQVKTAVVAARTMASEVGALCAPERNAMRPTAAPARLILAALAALLLAGCAVEWENPKPARQLAREEQPPGSAYLGWRVYQDRCVACHGVDGQGTANAPNLLRRVQSLGPREFVSLVLYRYDTNLQGEPAATRGSREAQVETLMERRDQPLAMPAWRDEPRVNAHVLDLYAYLSERAEGKMGPGKPVP
;
A
#
# COMPACT_ATOMS: atom_id res chain seq x y z
N MET A 1 15.79 59.04 20.00
CA MET A 1 15.77 59.54 21.40
C MET A 1 15.30 58.39 22.29
N SER A 2 15.84 58.04 23.44
CA SER A 2 17.10 58.28 24.14
C SER A 2 17.09 57.21 25.24
N GLN A 3 18.25 56.64 25.51
CA GLN A 3 18.53 55.85 26.70
C GLN A 3 18.25 56.65 28.00
N VAL A 4 18.41 55.96 29.14
CA VAL A 4 18.88 56.45 30.45
C VAL A 4 17.80 56.74 31.52
N LYS A 5 17.80 55.92 32.60
CA LYS A 5 18.17 56.29 34.00
C LYS A 5 17.84 55.14 34.97
N THR A 6 18.81 54.39 35.54
CA THR A 6 19.75 54.73 36.64
C THR A 6 18.97 54.89 37.98
N ALA A 7 18.90 53.85 38.82
CA ALA A 7 19.83 53.46 39.88
C ALA A 7 19.43 53.98 41.29
N VAL A 8 19.27 53.02 42.21
CA VAL A 8 19.92 52.95 43.54
C VAL A 8 19.46 53.93 44.65
N VAL A 9 19.36 53.35 45.87
CA VAL A 9 19.42 53.92 47.24
C VAL A 9 18.10 54.00 48.03
N ALA A 10 17.96 53.09 48.99
CA ALA A 10 17.63 53.32 50.42
C ALA A 10 17.67 51.94 51.12
N ALA A 11 18.69 51.48 51.85
CA ALA A 11 19.44 51.99 53.00
C ALA A 11 18.62 52.13 54.30
N ARG A 12 19.09 51.41 55.35
CA ARG A 12 18.72 51.38 56.79
C ARG A 12 17.62 50.38 57.15
N THR A 13 17.83 49.45 58.10
CA THR A 13 18.04 49.65 59.55
C THR A 13 18.80 48.44 60.13
N MET A 14 20.05 48.54 60.62
CA MET A 14 20.57 48.82 61.99
C MET A 14 20.37 47.73 63.07
N ALA A 15 21.46 47.49 63.81
CA ALA A 15 21.69 46.71 65.05
C ALA A 15 21.85 45.18 64.90
N SER A 16 23.04 44.58 65.09
CA SER A 16 23.94 44.53 66.26
C SER A 16 23.44 43.63 67.38
N GLU A 17 23.99 42.41 67.49
CA GLU A 17 24.38 41.72 68.74
C GLU A 17 25.18 40.45 68.37
N VAL A 18 26.50 40.43 68.59
CA VAL A 18 27.21 39.70 69.68
C VAL A 18 27.01 38.18 69.67
N GLY A 19 28.12 37.44 69.50
CA GLY A 19 28.33 36.18 70.23
C GLY A 19 28.61 34.90 69.43
N ALA A 20 29.82 34.38 69.63
CA ALA A 20 30.19 32.95 69.69
C ALA A 20 29.98 32.08 68.43
N LEU A 21 31.05 31.76 67.70
CA LEU A 21 31.86 30.54 67.89
C LEU A 21 31.02 29.26 68.14
N CYS A 22 30.79 28.51 67.05
CA CYS A 22 30.69 27.04 66.91
C CYS A 22 29.57 26.63 65.93
N ALA A 23 29.92 26.35 64.67
CA ALA A 23 29.18 25.41 63.82
C ALA A 23 29.98 25.11 62.52
N PRO A 24 29.88 23.88 61.98
CA PRO A 24 30.83 23.32 61.02
C PRO A 24 30.66 23.87 59.60
N GLU A 25 31.70 23.73 58.78
CA GLU A 25 31.70 24.02 57.35
C GLU A 25 30.48 23.41 56.67
N ARG A 26 29.54 24.26 56.22
CA ARG A 26 28.46 23.84 55.35
C ARG A 26 29.03 23.72 53.95
N ASN A 27 29.43 22.51 53.59
CA ASN A 27 29.79 22.15 52.23
C ASN A 27 28.58 22.42 51.32
N ALA A 28 28.59 23.54 50.60
CA ALA A 28 27.52 23.95 49.71
C ALA A 28 27.55 23.06 48.47
N MET A 29 26.83 21.94 48.53
CA MET A 29 26.56 21.09 47.38
C MET A 29 25.68 21.90 46.40
N ARG A 30 26.29 22.48 45.38
CA ARG A 30 25.57 23.09 44.25
C ARG A 30 24.72 21.97 43.61
N PRO A 31 23.41 22.16 43.39
CA PRO A 31 22.63 21.18 42.65
C PRO A 31 23.16 21.15 41.21
N THR A 32 23.79 20.04 40.85
CA THR A 32 24.26 19.76 39.49
C THR A 32 23.04 19.50 38.61
N ALA A 33 22.39 20.56 38.11
CA ALA A 33 21.34 20.47 37.08
C ALA A 33 21.87 20.09 35.68
N ALA A 34 23.14 19.67 35.59
CA ALA A 34 23.83 19.31 34.36
C ALA A 34 23.31 18.03 33.66
N PRO A 35 22.89 16.93 34.34
CA PRO A 35 22.52 15.71 33.63
C PRO A 35 21.17 15.85 32.93
N ALA A 36 20.21 16.57 33.52
CA ALA A 36 18.87 16.72 32.94
C ALA A 36 18.85 17.53 31.63
N ARG A 37 19.71 18.57 31.52
CA ARG A 37 19.82 19.38 30.29
C ARG A 37 20.50 18.61 29.15
N LEU A 38 21.49 17.78 29.47
CA LEU A 38 22.15 16.91 28.50
C LEU A 38 21.20 15.81 28.00
N ILE A 39 20.39 15.23 28.90
CA ILE A 39 19.37 14.24 28.53
C ILE A 39 18.30 14.85 27.63
N LEU A 40 17.78 16.04 27.95
CA LEU A 40 16.79 16.71 27.11
C LEU A 40 17.34 17.08 25.72
N ALA A 41 18.58 17.57 25.65
CA ALA A 41 19.23 17.90 24.39
C ALA A 41 19.49 16.63 23.54
N ALA A 42 19.90 15.53 24.17
CA ALA A 42 20.07 14.25 23.51
C ALA A 42 18.74 13.71 22.95
N LEU A 43 17.65 13.78 23.72
CA LEU A 43 16.32 13.37 23.27
C LEU A 43 15.81 14.25 22.12
N ALA A 44 16.03 15.57 22.18
CA ALA A 44 15.66 16.49 21.11
C ALA A 44 16.46 16.23 19.82
N ALA A 45 17.76 15.96 19.94
CA ALA A 45 18.60 15.58 18.80
C ALA A 45 18.18 14.24 18.19
N LEU A 46 17.79 13.27 19.03
CA LEU A 46 17.31 11.96 18.57
C LEU A 46 15.96 12.07 17.83
N LEU A 47 15.04 12.91 18.33
CA LEU A 47 13.76 13.21 17.68
C LEU A 47 13.95 13.93 16.34
N LEU A 48 14.85 14.92 16.27
CA LEU A 48 15.16 15.65 15.04
C LEU A 48 15.86 14.76 13.99
N ALA A 49 16.76 13.87 14.42
CA ALA A 49 17.41 12.90 13.53
C ALA A 49 16.43 11.86 12.98
N GLY A 50 15.43 11.45 13.77
CA GLY A 50 14.34 10.58 13.32
C GLY A 50 13.55 11.19 12.16
N CYS A 51 13.18 12.47 12.25
CA CYS A 51 12.46 13.16 11.18
C CYS A 51 13.25 13.31 9.87
N ALA A 52 14.59 13.27 9.91
CA ALA A 52 15.43 13.37 8.71
C ALA A 52 15.49 12.04 7.92
N VAL A 53 15.41 10.90 8.62
CA VAL A 53 15.47 9.55 8.01
C VAL A 53 14.27 9.26 7.10
N GLU A 54 13.06 9.69 7.46
CA GLU A 54 11.88 9.57 6.58
C GLU A 54 12.00 10.41 5.28
N TRP A 55 12.76 11.52 5.30
CA TRP A 55 12.85 12.47 4.19
C TRP A 55 13.98 12.17 3.21
N GLU A 56 15.11 11.64 3.69
CA GLU A 56 16.31 11.43 2.88
C GLU A 56 16.35 10.09 2.12
N ASN A 57 15.43 9.15 2.40
CA ASN A 57 15.45 7.82 1.79
C ASN A 57 14.23 7.41 0.91
N PRO A 58 13.70 8.28 0.02
CA PRO A 58 12.59 7.91 -0.88
C PRO A 58 13.03 7.04 -2.07
N LYS A 59 14.33 6.90 -2.34
CA LYS A 59 14.86 6.14 -3.48
C LYS A 59 14.52 4.64 -3.44
N PRO A 60 14.77 3.89 -2.35
CA PRO A 60 14.38 2.48 -2.27
C PRO A 60 12.86 2.29 -2.36
N ALA A 61 12.06 3.15 -1.73
CA ALA A 61 10.60 3.07 -1.83
C ALA A 61 10.11 3.27 -3.29
N ARG A 62 10.69 4.22 -4.03
CA ARG A 62 10.37 4.45 -5.45
C ARG A 62 10.86 3.33 -6.36
N GLN A 63 12.00 2.72 -6.01
CA GLN A 63 12.54 1.60 -6.77
C GLN A 63 11.66 0.36 -6.60
N LEU A 64 11.27 0.03 -5.36
CA LEU A 64 10.31 -1.04 -5.07
C LEU A 64 8.97 -0.77 -5.78
N ALA A 65 8.43 0.44 -5.71
CA ALA A 65 7.20 0.80 -6.41
C ALA A 65 7.30 0.73 -7.95
N ARG A 66 8.51 0.87 -8.52
CA ARG A 66 8.76 0.69 -9.97
C ARG A 66 8.93 -0.78 -10.33
N GLU A 67 9.56 -1.56 -9.46
CA GLU A 67 9.69 -3.01 -9.59
C GLU A 67 8.34 -3.72 -9.43
N GLU A 68 7.43 -3.13 -8.65
CA GLU A 68 6.03 -3.57 -8.47
C GLU A 68 5.09 -3.08 -9.58
N GLN A 69 5.56 -2.24 -10.52
CA GLN A 69 4.71 -1.86 -11.66
C GLN A 69 4.34 -3.10 -12.47
N PRO A 70 3.05 -3.29 -12.78
CA PRO A 70 2.63 -4.42 -13.58
C PRO A 70 3.35 -4.39 -14.93
N PRO A 71 3.94 -5.51 -15.39
CA PRO A 71 4.49 -5.55 -16.73
C PRO A 71 3.35 -5.42 -17.75
N GLY A 72 3.51 -4.54 -18.74
CA GLY A 72 2.56 -4.40 -19.85
C GLY A 72 2.12 -2.97 -20.12
N SER A 73 1.27 -2.81 -21.13
CA SER A 73 0.66 -1.55 -21.54
C SER A 73 -0.81 -1.53 -21.15
N ALA A 74 -1.18 -0.61 -20.24
CA ALA A 74 -2.58 -0.39 -19.87
C ALA A 74 -3.48 -0.10 -21.08
N TYR A 75 -2.97 0.59 -22.11
CA TYR A 75 -3.71 0.85 -23.33
C TYR A 75 -4.00 -0.42 -24.14
N LEU A 76 -2.99 -1.29 -24.33
CA LEU A 76 -3.20 -2.56 -25.03
C LEU A 76 -4.15 -3.47 -24.25
N GLY A 77 -4.01 -3.50 -22.92
CA GLY A 77 -4.90 -4.22 -22.02
C GLY A 77 -6.34 -3.77 -22.13
N TRP A 78 -6.58 -2.46 -22.12
CA TRP A 78 -7.89 -1.88 -22.34
C TRP A 78 -8.50 -2.34 -23.68
N ARG A 79 -7.75 -2.36 -24.78
CA ARG A 79 -8.29 -2.82 -26.07
C ARG A 79 -8.75 -4.27 -26.05
N VAL A 80 -7.98 -5.16 -25.40
CA VAL A 80 -8.37 -6.56 -25.28
C VAL A 80 -9.54 -6.73 -24.33
N TYR A 81 -9.57 -5.96 -23.24
CA TYR A 81 -10.67 -5.95 -22.28
C TYR A 81 -12.00 -5.59 -22.93
N GLN A 82 -12.03 -4.52 -23.75
CA GLN A 82 -13.22 -4.09 -24.47
C GLN A 82 -13.70 -5.13 -25.50
N ASP A 83 -12.79 -5.91 -26.06
CA ASP A 83 -13.12 -6.93 -27.06
C ASP A 83 -13.66 -8.22 -26.43
N ARG A 84 -13.08 -8.66 -25.30
CA ARG A 84 -13.28 -10.03 -24.79
C ARG A 84 -13.89 -10.13 -23.41
N CYS A 85 -13.82 -9.07 -22.60
CA CYS A 85 -14.13 -9.15 -21.17
C CYS A 85 -15.33 -8.29 -20.76
N VAL A 86 -15.53 -7.15 -21.43
CA VAL A 86 -16.52 -6.12 -21.05
C VAL A 86 -17.97 -6.65 -21.04
N ALA A 87 -18.30 -7.58 -21.95
CA ALA A 87 -19.65 -8.11 -22.09
C ALA A 87 -20.17 -8.79 -20.81
N CYS A 88 -19.27 -9.43 -20.04
CA CYS A 88 -19.63 -10.09 -18.79
C CYS A 88 -19.20 -9.27 -17.58
N HIS A 89 -17.97 -8.75 -17.57
CA HIS A 89 -17.38 -8.06 -16.41
C HIS A 89 -17.71 -6.56 -16.34
N GLY A 90 -18.60 -6.08 -17.21
CA GLY A 90 -19.11 -4.71 -17.18
C GLY A 90 -18.11 -3.69 -17.70
N VAL A 91 -18.57 -2.45 -17.82
CA VAL A 91 -17.70 -1.35 -18.21
C VAL A 91 -16.59 -1.16 -17.18
N ASP A 92 -15.36 -0.98 -17.65
CA ASP A 92 -14.21 -0.65 -16.83
C ASP A 92 -13.86 -1.68 -15.72
N GLY A 93 -14.31 -2.94 -15.82
CA GLY A 93 -13.98 -3.99 -14.84
C GLY A 93 -14.88 -4.02 -13.61
N GLN A 94 -15.97 -3.25 -13.59
CA GLN A 94 -16.78 -3.03 -12.39
C GLN A 94 -17.67 -4.22 -11.99
N GLY A 95 -17.77 -5.23 -12.85
CA GLY A 95 -18.61 -6.41 -12.65
C GLY A 95 -20.07 -6.16 -13.05
N THR A 96 -20.84 -7.23 -13.00
CA THR A 96 -22.29 -7.24 -13.23
C THR A 96 -22.95 -8.14 -12.19
N ALA A 97 -24.27 -8.32 -12.25
CA ALA A 97 -24.96 -9.30 -11.41
C ALA A 97 -24.45 -10.74 -11.63
N ASN A 98 -23.92 -11.04 -12.82
CA ASN A 98 -23.54 -12.38 -13.24
C ASN A 98 -22.02 -12.59 -13.33
N ALA A 99 -21.21 -11.55 -13.15
CA ALA A 99 -19.76 -11.65 -13.19
C ALA A 99 -19.09 -10.72 -12.16
N PRO A 100 -17.98 -11.15 -11.54
CA PRO A 100 -17.35 -10.39 -10.47
C PRO A 100 -16.75 -9.07 -10.95
N ASN A 101 -16.67 -8.12 -10.02
CA ASN A 101 -15.87 -6.90 -10.15
C ASN A 101 -14.38 -7.27 -10.18
N LEU A 102 -13.75 -7.07 -11.34
CA LEU A 102 -12.35 -7.42 -11.55
C LEU A 102 -11.40 -6.45 -10.84
N LEU A 103 -11.81 -5.19 -10.63
CA LEU A 103 -11.00 -4.22 -9.89
C LEU A 103 -10.80 -4.65 -8.43
N ARG A 104 -11.81 -5.27 -7.81
CA ARG A 104 -11.68 -5.85 -6.47
C ARG A 104 -10.87 -7.14 -6.46
N ARG A 105 -11.00 -7.97 -7.51
CA ARG A 105 -10.28 -9.25 -7.60
C ARG A 105 -8.78 -9.06 -7.84
N VAL A 106 -8.41 -8.12 -8.70
CA VAL A 106 -6.99 -7.90 -9.06
C VAL A 106 -6.17 -7.34 -7.89
N GLN A 107 -6.81 -6.66 -6.94
CA GLN A 107 -6.16 -6.18 -5.70
C GLN A 107 -5.57 -7.30 -4.86
N SER A 108 -6.13 -8.51 -4.95
CA SER A 108 -5.64 -9.69 -4.20
C SER A 108 -5.00 -10.74 -5.11
N LEU A 109 -4.82 -10.46 -6.40
CA LEU A 109 -4.22 -11.39 -7.36
C LEU A 109 -2.90 -10.83 -7.87
N GLY A 110 -1.83 -11.59 -7.67
CA GLY A 110 -0.56 -11.29 -8.33
C GLY A 110 -0.63 -11.53 -9.84
N PRO A 111 0.33 -11.02 -10.63
CA PRO A 111 0.34 -11.19 -12.09
C PRO A 111 0.30 -12.66 -12.51
N ARG A 112 1.03 -13.53 -11.81
CA ARG A 112 1.08 -14.98 -12.12
C ARG A 112 -0.26 -15.67 -11.88
N GLU A 113 -0.91 -15.38 -10.77
CA GLU A 113 -2.21 -15.95 -10.41
C GLU A 113 -3.30 -15.48 -11.37
N PHE A 114 -3.24 -14.20 -11.77
CA PHE A 114 -4.12 -13.66 -12.80
C PHE A 114 -3.96 -14.40 -14.13
N VAL A 115 -2.73 -14.57 -14.62
CA VAL A 115 -2.45 -15.30 -15.87
C VAL A 115 -2.96 -16.73 -15.78
N SER A 116 -2.69 -17.43 -14.68
CA SER A 116 -3.19 -18.79 -14.46
C SER A 116 -4.71 -18.86 -14.47
N LEU A 117 -5.39 -17.91 -13.83
CA LEU A 117 -6.85 -17.86 -13.82
C LEU A 117 -7.43 -17.56 -15.19
N VAL A 118 -6.84 -16.65 -15.96
CA VAL A 118 -7.40 -16.22 -17.26
C VAL A 118 -7.14 -17.26 -18.35
N LEU A 119 -5.91 -17.79 -18.42
CA LEU A 119 -5.53 -18.70 -19.49
C LEU A 119 -5.89 -20.15 -19.15
N TYR A 120 -5.76 -20.56 -17.88
CA TYR A 120 -5.72 -21.98 -17.49
C TYR A 120 -6.86 -22.41 -16.55
N ARG A 121 -7.95 -21.64 -16.48
CA ARG A 121 -9.09 -21.85 -15.57
C ARG A 121 -9.68 -23.26 -15.55
N TYR A 122 -9.59 -24.00 -16.64
CA TYR A 122 -10.19 -25.33 -16.79
C TYR A 122 -9.17 -26.39 -17.22
N ASP A 123 -7.88 -26.09 -17.13
CA ASP A 123 -6.85 -27.08 -17.43
C ASP A 123 -6.75 -28.08 -16.28
N THR A 124 -7.28 -29.30 -16.50
CA THR A 124 -7.27 -30.38 -15.51
C THR A 124 -5.86 -30.93 -15.24
N ASN A 125 -4.93 -30.80 -16.19
CA ASN A 125 -3.55 -31.23 -16.01
C ASN A 125 -2.79 -30.32 -15.03
N LEU A 126 -3.13 -29.03 -15.00
CA LEU A 126 -2.54 -28.05 -14.09
C LEU A 126 -3.26 -27.97 -12.72
N GLN A 127 -4.51 -28.42 -12.65
CA GLN A 127 -5.32 -28.32 -11.43
C GLN A 127 -5.20 -29.52 -10.49
N GLY A 128 -4.53 -30.59 -10.94
CA GLY A 128 -4.56 -31.89 -10.25
C GLY A 128 -5.95 -32.51 -10.38
N GLU A 129 -6.01 -33.80 -10.68
CA GLU A 129 -7.26 -34.51 -10.95
C GLU A 129 -8.32 -34.23 -9.86
N PRO A 130 -9.53 -33.76 -10.22
CA PRO A 130 -10.61 -33.66 -9.25
C PRO A 130 -10.95 -35.04 -8.70
N ALA A 131 -11.08 -35.16 -7.39
CA ALA A 131 -11.66 -36.32 -6.73
C ALA A 131 -13.18 -36.36 -6.97
N ALA A 132 -13.61 -36.63 -8.20
CA ALA A 132 -15.02 -36.86 -8.54
C ALA A 132 -15.14 -37.78 -9.76
N THR A 133 -15.18 -39.07 -9.45
CA THR A 133 -16.13 -40.06 -9.97
C THR A 133 -16.42 -40.05 -11.48
N ARG A 134 -15.99 -41.11 -12.16
CA ARG A 134 -16.51 -41.53 -13.47
C ARG A 134 -18.03 -41.75 -13.38
N GLY A 135 -18.82 -40.70 -13.54
CA GLY A 135 -20.15 -40.78 -14.13
C GLY A 135 -19.97 -41.05 -15.63
N SER A 136 -20.75 -41.99 -16.17
CA SER A 136 -20.65 -42.44 -17.55
C SER A 136 -20.59 -41.24 -18.51
N ARG A 137 -19.69 -41.30 -19.50
CA ARG A 137 -19.52 -40.22 -20.49
C ARG A 137 -20.87 -39.86 -21.13
N GLU A 138 -21.75 -40.83 -21.23
CA GLU A 138 -23.10 -40.75 -21.76
C GLU A 138 -24.02 -39.85 -20.91
N ALA A 139 -23.93 -39.89 -19.58
CA ALA A 139 -24.73 -39.00 -18.71
C ALA A 139 -24.26 -37.54 -18.77
N GLN A 140 -22.95 -37.32 -18.98
CA GLN A 140 -22.40 -35.98 -19.20
C GLN A 140 -22.81 -35.42 -20.57
N VAL A 141 -22.86 -36.27 -21.60
CA VAL A 141 -23.32 -35.90 -22.95
C VAL A 141 -24.80 -35.52 -22.93
N GLU A 142 -25.66 -36.27 -22.23
CA GLU A 142 -27.08 -35.93 -22.09
C GLU A 142 -27.28 -34.56 -21.42
N THR A 143 -26.55 -34.31 -20.33
CA THR A 143 -26.58 -33.01 -19.62
C THR A 143 -26.13 -31.84 -20.53
N LEU A 144 -25.19 -32.08 -21.44
CA LEU A 144 -24.75 -31.09 -22.43
C LEU A 144 -25.77 -30.87 -23.56
N MET A 145 -26.52 -31.91 -23.92
CA MET A 145 -27.57 -31.84 -24.94
C MET A 145 -28.86 -31.17 -24.41
N GLU A 146 -29.14 -31.26 -23.11
CA GLU A 146 -30.34 -30.68 -22.49
C GLU A 146 -30.31 -29.15 -22.34
N ARG A 147 -29.15 -28.49 -22.57
CA ARG A 147 -28.91 -27.02 -22.53
C ARG A 147 -29.98 -26.24 -21.74
N ARG A 148 -30.10 -26.55 -20.45
CA ARG A 148 -30.88 -25.79 -19.49
C ARG A 148 -29.92 -25.07 -18.57
N ASP A 149 -29.86 -23.75 -18.72
CA ASP A 149 -29.30 -22.79 -17.76
C ASP A 149 -27.97 -23.14 -17.11
N GLN A 150 -26.95 -23.44 -17.92
CA GLN A 150 -25.58 -23.37 -17.40
C GLN A 150 -25.23 -21.90 -17.16
N PRO A 151 -24.85 -21.50 -15.93
CA PRO A 151 -24.42 -20.13 -15.67
C PRO A 151 -23.28 -19.78 -16.62
N LEU A 152 -23.27 -18.53 -17.12
CA LEU A 152 -22.24 -18.01 -18.03
C LEU A 152 -20.85 -18.27 -17.44
N ALA A 153 -20.25 -19.39 -17.82
CA ALA A 153 -18.94 -19.79 -17.35
C ALA A 153 -17.92 -18.93 -18.08
N MET A 154 -17.09 -18.22 -17.33
CA MET A 154 -15.99 -17.45 -17.90
C MET A 154 -15.10 -18.40 -18.73
N PRO A 155 -14.96 -18.20 -20.05
CA PRO A 155 -14.25 -19.15 -20.90
C PRO A 155 -12.75 -19.21 -20.56
N ALA A 156 -12.10 -20.32 -20.93
CA ALA A 156 -10.64 -20.40 -20.91
C ALA A 156 -10.07 -19.66 -22.13
N TRP A 157 -9.07 -18.80 -21.90
CA TRP A 157 -8.54 -17.92 -22.94
C TRP A 157 -7.18 -18.34 -23.52
N ARG A 158 -6.64 -19.51 -23.13
CA ARG A 158 -5.34 -20.00 -23.64
C ARG A 158 -5.24 -20.00 -25.16
N ASP A 159 -6.28 -20.49 -25.83
CA ASP A 159 -6.28 -20.70 -27.28
C ASP A 159 -6.76 -19.47 -28.06
N GLU A 160 -7.09 -18.37 -27.38
CA GLU A 160 -7.41 -17.10 -28.01
C GLU A 160 -6.14 -16.24 -28.14
N PRO A 161 -5.58 -16.06 -29.34
CA PRO A 161 -4.26 -15.44 -29.52
C PRO A 161 -4.21 -14.02 -28.99
N ARG A 162 -5.29 -13.24 -29.14
CA ARG A 162 -5.33 -11.85 -28.68
C ARG A 162 -5.27 -11.74 -27.16
N VAL A 163 -5.88 -12.67 -26.44
CA VAL A 163 -5.87 -12.66 -24.97
C VAL A 163 -4.54 -13.21 -24.46
N ASN A 164 -4.07 -14.32 -25.03
CA ASN A 164 -2.81 -14.95 -24.62
C ASN A 164 -1.61 -14.00 -24.82
N ALA A 165 -1.50 -13.35 -25.98
CA ALA A 165 -0.42 -12.40 -26.27
C ALA A 165 -0.43 -11.15 -25.38
N HIS A 166 -1.59 -10.76 -24.85
CA HIS A 166 -1.79 -9.50 -24.13
C HIS A 166 -2.29 -9.72 -22.69
N VAL A 167 -2.07 -10.91 -22.11
CA VAL A 167 -2.58 -11.24 -20.77
C VAL A 167 -1.94 -10.37 -19.68
N LEU A 168 -0.67 -9.99 -19.85
CA LEU A 168 0.00 -9.08 -18.93
C LEU A 168 -0.45 -7.62 -19.14
N ASP A 169 -0.74 -7.22 -20.37
CA ASP A 169 -1.34 -5.91 -20.64
C ASP A 169 -2.73 -5.80 -19.99
N LEU A 170 -3.53 -6.87 -20.03
CA LEU A 170 -4.81 -6.96 -19.32
C LEU A 170 -4.63 -6.78 -17.80
N TYR A 171 -3.61 -7.42 -17.22
CA TYR A 171 -3.29 -7.26 -15.80
C TYR A 171 -2.90 -5.81 -15.50
N ALA A 172 -2.04 -5.19 -16.31
CA ALA A 172 -1.62 -3.80 -16.15
C ALA A 172 -2.81 -2.84 -16.18
N TYR A 173 -3.70 -2.99 -17.16
CA TYR A 173 -4.91 -2.18 -17.26
C TYR A 173 -5.82 -2.31 -16.02
N LEU A 174 -6.11 -3.54 -15.58
CA LEU A 174 -7.03 -3.78 -14.47
C LEU A 174 -6.44 -3.34 -13.12
N SER A 175 -5.15 -3.60 -12.89
CA SER A 175 -4.46 -3.23 -11.66
C SER A 175 -4.33 -1.71 -11.53
N GLU A 176 -3.86 -1.01 -12.57
CA GLU A 176 -3.77 0.45 -12.54
C GLU A 176 -5.13 1.11 -12.35
N ARG A 177 -6.19 0.57 -12.95
CA ARG A 177 -7.56 1.05 -12.72
C ARG A 177 -8.05 0.76 -11.31
N ALA A 178 -7.73 -0.41 -10.75
CA ALA A 178 -8.08 -0.76 -9.38
C ALA A 178 -7.36 0.11 -8.34
N GLU A 179 -6.17 0.61 -8.68
CA GLU A 179 -5.36 1.54 -7.88
C GLU A 179 -5.75 3.01 -8.09
N GLY A 180 -6.65 3.29 -9.04
CA GLY A 180 -7.08 4.66 -9.34
C GLY A 180 -6.03 5.49 -10.09
N LYS A 181 -5.02 4.86 -10.71
CA LYS A 181 -4.00 5.54 -11.53
C LYS A 181 -4.57 6.12 -12.83
N MET A 182 -5.75 5.67 -13.24
CA MET A 182 -6.46 6.16 -14.43
C MET A 182 -7.95 6.39 -14.16
N GLY A 183 -8.51 7.39 -14.84
CA GLY A 183 -9.96 7.63 -14.85
C GLY A 183 -10.73 6.57 -15.65
N PRO A 184 -12.08 6.64 -15.69
CA PRO A 184 -12.92 5.73 -16.46
C PRO A 184 -12.72 5.86 -17.98
N GLY A 185 -13.12 4.84 -18.73
CA GLY A 185 -13.03 4.83 -20.19
C GLY A 185 -11.65 4.48 -20.76
N LYS A 186 -11.23 5.14 -21.85
CA LYS A 186 -9.98 4.82 -22.56
C LYS A 186 -8.75 5.39 -21.80
N PRO A 187 -7.72 4.58 -21.48
CA PRO A 187 -6.48 5.08 -20.89
C PRO A 187 -5.77 6.06 -21.83
N VAL A 188 -5.22 7.13 -21.27
CA VAL A 188 -4.34 8.09 -21.97
C VAL A 188 -2.88 7.59 -21.92
N PRO A 189 -2.11 7.74 -23.00
CA PRO A 189 -0.68 7.39 -23.02
C PRO A 189 0.18 8.24 -22.09
#